data_AF-A0A6I5HFB9-F1
#
_entry.id   AF-A0A6I5HFB9-F1
#
_cell.length_a   1.000
_cell.length_b   1.000
_cell.length_c   1.000
_cell.angle_alpha   90.00
_cell.angle_beta   90.00
_cell.angle_gamma   90.00
#
_symmetry.space_group_name_H-M   'P 1'
#
loop_
_entity.id
_entity.type
_entity.pdbx_description
1 polymer ?
#
loop_
_entity_poly.entity_id
_entity_poly.type
_entity_poly.pdbx_seq_one_letter_code
_entity_poly.pdbx_strand_id
1 'polypeptide(L)'
;MSVETAAPHALLGALDRFRVAPADVARYDTDTATAARALRAAPEQVARLAAEGLPHVVDSARGPLFDYDDLMNIGMFCGTGQTVPELGLRFLMRFAASPRASWFAPRDWEIGVHPSRTAGGEGAEAPAADADLPALTVRVPDLSAPGVRLLDGGPFDEPLRADGYQAAIRLTGAEHTVRDPRIHEVWAEVVDGLASHRVVYQTVPEPLRADHHRAWGLGMADCVVASRLLADRLRAAGMEATARRGYLLGLFGSDHAWCDVVEDGVHKSLDPVFAFVSTVGDARGVAQSPEFAAACFGSRFNRLLPCRTDSAEPLVYFDGEPAPYWAMVGVGARPRRTV
;
A
#
# COMPACT_ATOMS: atom_id res chain seq x y z
N MET A 1 17.87 -24.97 -3.95
CA MET A 1 17.01 -24.64 -5.11
C MET A 1 17.48 -23.29 -5.63
N SER A 2 18.00 -23.20 -6.84
CA SER A 2 18.37 -21.92 -7.43
C SER A 2 17.10 -21.11 -7.65
N VAL A 3 16.98 -19.97 -6.99
CA VAL A 3 15.91 -19.03 -7.27
C VAL A 3 16.12 -18.56 -8.70
N GLU A 4 15.17 -18.88 -9.58
CA GLU A 4 15.19 -18.42 -10.97
C GLU A 4 15.17 -16.88 -10.94
N THR A 5 16.27 -16.27 -11.34
CA THR A 5 16.44 -14.81 -11.35
C THR A 5 15.61 -14.20 -12.46
N ALA A 6 15.09 -12.99 -12.26
CA ALA A 6 14.45 -12.22 -13.32
C ALA A 6 15.33 -12.21 -14.59
N ALA A 7 14.70 -12.37 -15.76
CA ALA A 7 15.42 -12.32 -17.03
C ALA A 7 16.19 -10.98 -17.13
N PRO A 8 17.47 -10.96 -17.56
CA PRO A 8 18.32 -9.77 -17.49
C PRO A 8 17.79 -8.50 -18.15
N HIS A 9 16.87 -8.62 -19.11
CA HIS A 9 16.26 -7.49 -19.82
C HIS A 9 14.95 -6.99 -19.18
N ALA A 10 14.33 -7.78 -18.30
CA ALA A 10 13.02 -7.47 -17.72
C ALA A 10 13.06 -6.22 -16.83
N LEU A 11 14.12 -6.07 -16.02
CA LEU A 11 14.29 -4.91 -15.14
C LEU A 11 14.47 -3.61 -15.95
N LEU A 12 15.25 -3.66 -17.03
CA LEU A 12 15.52 -2.49 -17.86
C LEU A 12 14.26 -2.01 -18.60
N GLY A 13 13.41 -2.95 -19.04
CA GLY A 13 12.13 -2.63 -19.69
C GLY A 13 11.12 -1.92 -18.77
N ALA A 14 11.39 -1.79 -17.47
CA ALA A 14 10.54 -1.09 -16.53
C ALA A 14 10.85 0.41 -16.40
N LEU A 15 12.04 0.87 -16.81
CA LEU A 15 12.54 2.23 -16.52
C LEU A 15 11.59 3.35 -16.99
N ASP A 16 10.97 3.20 -18.15
CA ASP A 16 10.08 4.23 -18.72
C ASP A 16 8.59 4.06 -18.31
N ARG A 17 8.29 3.07 -17.46
CA ARG A 17 6.90 2.69 -17.11
C ARG A 17 6.37 3.37 -15.85
N PHE A 18 7.20 4.13 -15.15
CA PHE A 18 6.85 4.86 -13.93
C PHE A 18 7.44 6.27 -13.95
N ARG A 19 7.18 7.03 -12.89
CA ARG A 19 7.78 8.35 -12.65
C ARG A 19 8.78 8.23 -11.51
N VAL A 20 10.02 8.58 -11.76
CA VAL A 20 11.08 8.59 -10.75
C VAL A 20 10.70 9.55 -9.62
N ALA A 21 10.99 9.16 -8.37
CA ALA A 21 10.94 10.04 -7.23
C ALA A 21 11.75 11.34 -7.48
N PRO A 22 11.17 12.53 -7.25
CA PRO A 22 11.90 13.78 -7.35
C PRO A 22 13.09 13.85 -6.38
N ALA A 23 14.19 14.46 -6.81
CA ALA A 23 15.45 14.49 -6.04
C ALA A 23 15.34 15.15 -4.66
N ASP A 24 14.36 16.03 -4.44
CA ASP A 24 14.11 16.68 -3.14
C ASP A 24 13.40 15.76 -2.13
N VAL A 25 12.83 14.64 -2.57
CA VAL A 25 12.17 13.65 -1.70
C VAL A 25 12.78 12.25 -1.78
N ALA A 26 13.58 11.95 -2.80
CA ALA A 26 14.25 10.67 -2.98
C ALA A 26 15.26 10.39 -1.87
N ARG A 27 15.36 9.12 -1.45
CA ARG A 27 16.30 8.64 -0.42
C ARG A 27 17.19 7.55 -0.98
N TYR A 28 18.41 7.92 -1.37
CA TYR A 28 19.38 7.00 -1.95
C TYR A 28 20.17 6.22 -0.89
N ASP A 29 19.53 5.24 -0.27
CA ASP A 29 20.12 4.43 0.82
C ASP A 29 20.11 2.92 0.55
N THR A 30 19.48 2.48 -0.56
CA THR A 30 19.30 1.06 -0.86
C THR A 30 20.39 0.55 -1.79
N ASP A 31 21.21 -0.38 -1.30
CA ASP A 31 22.28 -1.01 -2.07
C ASP A 31 21.79 -2.09 -3.05
N THR A 32 22.67 -2.50 -3.95
CA THR A 32 22.39 -3.51 -4.98
C THR A 32 21.99 -4.87 -4.40
N ALA A 33 22.57 -5.28 -3.27
CA ALA A 33 22.29 -6.55 -2.63
C ALA A 33 20.88 -6.58 -2.02
N THR A 34 20.47 -5.50 -1.38
CA THR A 34 19.14 -5.34 -0.79
C THR A 34 18.08 -5.25 -1.88
N ALA A 35 18.32 -4.44 -2.90
CA ALA A 35 17.47 -4.34 -4.08
C ALA A 35 17.31 -5.69 -4.80
N ALA A 36 18.40 -6.43 -4.99
CA ALA A 36 18.41 -7.74 -5.64
C ALA A 36 17.48 -8.75 -4.97
N ARG A 37 17.39 -8.73 -3.63
CA ARG A 37 16.46 -9.59 -2.88
C ARG A 37 15.00 -9.28 -3.20
N ALA A 38 14.62 -7.99 -3.20
CA ALA A 38 13.26 -7.57 -3.48
C ALA A 38 12.86 -7.80 -4.96
N LEU A 39 13.81 -7.58 -5.87
CA LEU A 39 13.64 -7.75 -7.32
C LEU A 39 13.84 -9.19 -7.80
N ARG A 40 14.26 -10.11 -6.92
CA ARG A 40 14.59 -11.51 -7.26
C ARG A 40 15.57 -11.57 -8.43
N ALA A 41 16.61 -10.75 -8.34
CA ALA A 41 17.62 -10.54 -9.38
C ALA A 41 19.03 -10.76 -8.81
N ALA A 42 20.03 -10.84 -9.67
CA ALA A 42 21.43 -10.79 -9.27
C ALA A 42 21.85 -9.32 -9.00
N PRO A 43 22.73 -9.05 -8.01
CA PRO A 43 23.21 -7.69 -7.73
C PRO A 43 23.79 -6.96 -8.94
N GLU A 44 24.42 -7.68 -9.86
CA GLU A 44 24.98 -7.13 -11.10
C GLU A 44 23.88 -6.64 -12.05
N GLN A 45 22.73 -7.32 -12.08
CA GLN A 45 21.58 -6.87 -12.87
C GLN A 45 21.00 -5.57 -12.29
N VAL A 46 20.99 -5.42 -10.96
CA VAL A 46 20.57 -4.17 -10.31
C VAL A 46 21.58 -3.06 -10.55
N ALA A 47 22.88 -3.33 -10.43
CA ALA A 47 23.93 -2.35 -10.68
C ALA A 47 23.84 -1.77 -12.09
N ARG A 48 23.40 -2.56 -13.08
CA ARG A 48 23.16 -2.08 -14.44
C ARG A 48 22.07 -1.01 -14.54
N LEU A 49 21.09 -0.98 -13.64
CA LEU A 49 20.05 0.07 -13.64
C LEU A 49 20.66 1.47 -13.53
N ALA A 50 21.73 1.62 -12.75
CA ALA A 50 22.46 2.89 -12.63
C ALA A 50 23.07 3.34 -13.97
N ALA A 51 23.68 2.41 -14.72
CA ALA A 51 24.26 2.70 -16.03
C ALA A 51 23.21 3.01 -17.11
N GLU A 52 22.00 2.47 -16.94
CA GLU A 52 20.88 2.62 -17.88
C GLU A 52 19.94 3.78 -17.49
N GLY A 53 20.31 4.58 -16.48
CA GLY A 53 19.66 5.86 -16.19
C GLY A 53 18.74 5.90 -14.96
N LEU A 54 18.66 4.83 -14.15
CA LEU A 54 17.98 4.92 -12.86
C LEU A 54 18.76 5.84 -11.91
N PRO A 55 18.14 6.88 -11.32
CA PRO A 55 18.83 7.78 -10.42
C PRO A 55 19.42 7.06 -9.20
N HIS A 56 20.65 7.44 -8.88
CA HIS A 56 21.44 6.84 -7.83
C HIS A 56 22.50 7.82 -7.34
N VAL A 57 23.05 7.53 -6.16
CA VAL A 57 24.32 8.12 -5.69
C VAL A 57 25.37 7.02 -5.58
N VAL A 58 26.65 7.39 -5.72
CA VAL A 58 27.75 6.44 -5.60
C VAL A 58 28.36 6.54 -4.20
N ASP A 59 28.31 5.45 -3.46
CA ASP A 59 28.99 5.25 -2.19
C ASP A 59 30.29 4.47 -2.41
N SER A 60 31.39 4.92 -1.80
CA SER A 60 32.72 4.34 -2.01
C SER A 60 32.86 2.90 -1.51
N ALA A 61 32.05 2.48 -0.53
CA ALA A 61 32.09 1.15 0.06
C ALA A 61 30.99 0.23 -0.50
N ARG A 62 29.79 0.78 -0.74
CA ARG A 62 28.60 0.01 -1.13
C ARG A 62 28.27 0.06 -2.63
N GLY A 63 28.94 0.93 -3.38
CA GLY A 63 28.64 1.13 -4.80
C GLY A 63 27.40 1.99 -5.01
N PRO A 64 26.60 1.76 -6.06
CA PRO A 64 25.42 2.57 -6.33
C PRO A 64 24.33 2.32 -5.27
N LEU A 65 23.80 3.42 -4.73
CA LEU A 65 22.65 3.44 -3.84
C LEU A 65 21.46 4.06 -4.56
N PHE A 66 20.33 3.38 -4.48
CA PHE A 66 19.09 3.73 -5.17
C PHE A 66 18.01 4.16 -4.17
N ASP A 67 17.01 4.85 -4.69
CA ASP A 67 15.75 5.07 -3.97
C ASP A 67 14.94 3.76 -3.92
N TYR A 68 14.46 3.41 -2.72
CA TYR A 68 13.73 2.16 -2.51
C TYR A 68 12.39 2.13 -3.26
N ASP A 69 11.67 3.26 -3.31
CA ASP A 69 10.35 3.34 -3.92
C ASP A 69 10.47 3.17 -5.45
N ASP A 70 11.49 3.77 -6.06
CA ASP A 70 11.81 3.57 -7.48
C ASP A 70 12.19 2.11 -7.79
N LEU A 71 12.94 1.44 -6.90
CA LEU A 71 13.22 0.01 -7.03
C LEU A 71 11.94 -0.85 -6.93
N MET A 72 11.02 -0.51 -6.03
CA MET A 72 9.72 -1.21 -5.97
C MET A 72 8.92 -1.00 -7.26
N ASN A 73 9.03 0.18 -7.87
CA ASN A 73 8.40 0.46 -9.16
C ASN A 73 9.04 -0.34 -10.30
N ILE A 74 10.36 -0.48 -10.34
CA ILE A 74 11.03 -1.41 -11.27
C ILE A 74 10.44 -2.81 -11.11
N GLY A 75 10.33 -3.31 -9.87
CA GLY A 75 9.76 -4.62 -9.61
C GLY A 75 8.31 -4.75 -10.07
N MET A 76 7.48 -3.75 -9.79
CA MET A 76 6.07 -3.72 -10.19
C MET A 76 5.88 -3.73 -11.72
N PHE A 77 6.80 -3.12 -12.46
CA PHE A 77 6.68 -2.91 -13.91
C PHE A 77 7.57 -3.82 -14.77
N CYS A 78 8.42 -4.67 -14.19
CA CYS A 78 9.30 -5.55 -14.97
C CYS A 78 8.57 -6.76 -15.59
N GLY A 79 7.35 -7.07 -15.16
CA GLY A 79 6.50 -8.08 -15.79
C GLY A 79 7.00 -9.52 -15.64
N THR A 80 7.74 -9.82 -14.57
CA THR A 80 8.25 -11.17 -14.31
C THR A 80 7.22 -12.04 -13.59
N GLY A 81 6.27 -11.40 -12.90
CA GLY A 81 5.31 -12.05 -12.01
C GLY A 81 5.92 -12.67 -10.75
N GLN A 82 7.18 -12.35 -10.44
CA GLN A 82 7.96 -12.99 -9.38
C GLN A 82 8.57 -12.00 -8.38
N THR A 83 8.60 -10.70 -8.67
CA THR A 83 9.11 -9.72 -7.71
C THR A 83 8.19 -9.59 -6.50
N VAL A 84 8.73 -9.12 -5.37
CA VAL A 84 7.94 -8.86 -4.15
C VAL A 84 6.70 -7.99 -4.43
N PRO A 85 6.78 -6.83 -5.11
CA PRO A 85 5.60 -6.01 -5.42
C PRO A 85 4.57 -6.71 -6.33
N GLU A 86 5.00 -7.45 -7.36
CA GLU A 86 4.08 -8.20 -8.24
C GLU A 86 3.34 -9.31 -7.47
N LEU A 87 4.07 -10.08 -6.67
CA LEU A 87 3.51 -11.13 -5.82
C LEU A 87 2.56 -10.55 -4.79
N GLY A 88 2.98 -9.48 -4.10
CA GLY A 88 2.19 -8.78 -3.09
C GLY A 88 0.84 -8.35 -3.67
N LEU A 89 0.84 -7.60 -4.76
CA LEU A 89 -0.39 -7.15 -5.41
C LEU A 89 -1.29 -8.33 -5.82
N ARG A 90 -0.72 -9.35 -6.46
CA ARG A 90 -1.47 -10.54 -6.89
C ARG A 90 -2.14 -11.24 -5.72
N PHE A 91 -1.44 -11.45 -4.61
CA PHE A 91 -1.99 -12.13 -3.43
C PHE A 91 -3.04 -11.29 -2.71
N LEU A 92 -2.78 -9.99 -2.54
CA LEU A 92 -3.68 -9.04 -1.90
C LEU A 92 -5.01 -8.92 -2.66
N MET A 93 -4.97 -8.96 -4.00
CA MET A 93 -6.18 -8.82 -4.82
C MET A 93 -6.95 -10.11 -5.09
N ARG A 94 -6.49 -11.28 -4.60
CA ARG A 94 -7.17 -12.57 -4.83
C ARG A 94 -8.64 -12.58 -4.39
N PHE A 95 -9.00 -11.75 -3.41
CA PHE A 95 -10.36 -11.72 -2.92
C PHE A 95 -11.35 -11.03 -3.85
N ALA A 96 -10.88 -10.15 -4.74
CA ALA A 96 -11.72 -9.50 -5.75
C ALA A 96 -12.37 -10.53 -6.70
N ALA A 97 -11.76 -11.71 -6.84
CA ALA A 97 -12.28 -12.84 -7.61
C ALA A 97 -13.18 -13.80 -6.78
N SER A 98 -13.36 -13.55 -5.48
CA SER A 98 -14.26 -14.35 -4.64
C SER A 98 -15.72 -13.97 -4.87
N PRO A 99 -16.70 -14.83 -4.56
CA PRO A 99 -18.12 -14.49 -4.71
C PRO A 99 -18.49 -13.22 -3.94
N ARG A 100 -19.36 -12.38 -4.51
CA ARG A 100 -19.80 -11.09 -3.94
C ARG A 100 -20.12 -11.16 -2.44
N ALA A 101 -20.93 -12.13 -2.04
CA ALA A 101 -21.35 -12.28 -0.63
C ALA A 101 -20.17 -12.41 0.34
N SER A 102 -19.04 -12.99 -0.11
CA SER A 102 -17.85 -13.18 0.72
C SER A 102 -17.08 -11.88 1.02
N TRP A 103 -17.33 -10.80 0.28
CA TRP A 103 -16.71 -9.50 0.52
C TRP A 103 -17.33 -8.80 1.73
N PHE A 104 -18.59 -9.13 2.04
CA PHE A 104 -19.40 -8.43 3.02
C PHE A 104 -19.69 -9.24 4.28
N ALA A 105 -19.72 -10.58 4.17
CA ALA A 105 -19.97 -11.46 5.30
C ALA A 105 -19.01 -11.17 6.48
N PRO A 106 -19.47 -11.19 7.75
CA PRO A 106 -18.59 -11.00 8.89
C PRO A 106 -17.41 -11.98 8.88
N ARG A 107 -16.22 -11.49 9.22
CA ARG A 107 -15.01 -12.31 9.26
C ARG A 107 -14.14 -11.97 10.45
N ASP A 108 -13.71 -13.01 11.15
CA ASP A 108 -12.80 -12.90 12.29
C ASP A 108 -11.37 -13.06 11.80
N TRP A 109 -10.53 -12.15 12.25
CA TRP A 109 -9.12 -12.07 11.91
C TRP A 109 -8.30 -12.13 13.17
N GLU A 110 -7.24 -12.93 13.15
CA GLU A 110 -6.10 -12.73 14.03
C GLU A 110 -5.07 -11.91 13.25
N ILE A 111 -4.60 -10.84 13.86
CA ILE A 111 -3.65 -9.90 13.25
C ILE A 111 -2.40 -9.80 14.12
N GLY A 112 -1.25 -9.68 13.47
CA GLY A 112 0.03 -9.32 14.06
C GLY A 112 0.65 -8.20 13.25
N VAL A 113 0.98 -7.09 13.90
CA VAL A 113 1.66 -5.95 13.29
C VAL A 113 3.03 -5.86 13.95
N HIS A 114 4.06 -6.25 13.21
CA HIS A 114 5.45 -6.31 13.68
C HIS A 114 6.40 -5.72 12.62
N PRO A 115 6.41 -4.38 12.42
CA PRO A 115 7.24 -3.74 11.41
C PRO A 115 8.72 -4.10 11.55
N SER A 116 9.40 -4.29 10.41
CA SER A 116 10.85 -4.50 10.41
C SER A 116 11.55 -3.22 10.81
N ARG A 117 12.60 -3.32 11.63
CA ARG A 117 13.49 -2.19 11.98
C ARG A 117 14.69 -2.06 11.04
N THR A 118 14.90 -3.02 10.14
CA THR A 118 16.03 -3.07 9.21
C THR A 118 15.56 -3.26 7.76
N ALA A 119 16.27 -2.61 6.84
CA ALA A 119 16.08 -2.81 5.41
C ALA A 119 16.50 -4.25 5.02
N GLY A 120 15.66 -4.93 4.24
CA GLY A 120 15.90 -6.33 3.83
C GLY A 120 15.19 -7.41 4.68
N GLY A 121 14.45 -7.04 5.72
CA GLY A 121 13.59 -7.94 6.50
C GLY A 121 14.35 -9.07 7.23
N GLU A 122 13.73 -10.24 7.38
CA GLU A 122 14.31 -11.41 8.09
C GLU A 122 15.64 -11.93 7.50
N GLY A 123 15.98 -11.53 6.27
CA GLY A 123 17.26 -11.86 5.62
C GLY A 123 18.36 -10.81 5.82
N ALA A 124 18.07 -9.69 6.48
CA ALA A 124 19.08 -8.72 6.89
C ALA A 124 19.99 -9.34 7.96
N GLU A 125 21.27 -8.98 7.95
CA GLU A 125 22.13 -9.33 9.08
C GLU A 125 21.52 -8.75 10.35
N ALA A 126 21.47 -9.58 11.41
CA ALA A 126 20.97 -9.13 12.69
C ALA A 126 21.78 -7.89 13.11
N PRO A 127 21.13 -6.79 13.54
CA PRO A 127 21.85 -5.65 14.06
C PRO A 127 22.81 -6.11 15.17
N ALA A 128 23.98 -5.49 15.26
CA ALA A 128 24.89 -5.72 16.37
C ALA A 128 24.12 -5.52 17.70
N ALA A 129 24.50 -6.27 18.74
CA ALA A 129 23.79 -6.25 20.03
C ALA A 129 23.69 -4.84 20.65
N ASP A 130 24.62 -3.95 20.31
CA ASP A 130 24.69 -2.55 20.79
C ASP A 130 24.24 -1.52 19.75
N ALA A 131 23.59 -1.94 18.66
CA ALA A 131 23.09 -1.02 17.64
C ALA A 131 21.93 -0.19 18.20
N ASP A 132 22.04 1.13 18.11
CA ASP A 132 20.96 2.06 18.44
C ASP A 132 19.89 1.97 17.35
N LEU A 133 18.88 1.13 17.58
CA LEU A 133 17.75 0.96 16.67
C LEU A 133 16.71 2.05 16.92
N PRO A 134 16.07 2.58 15.87
CA PRO A 134 15.07 3.61 16.03
C PRO A 134 13.89 3.12 16.88
N ALA A 135 13.35 4.03 17.68
CA ALA A 135 12.14 3.80 18.44
C ALA A 135 10.96 3.58 17.47
N LEU A 136 10.43 2.37 17.46
CA LEU A 136 9.33 1.97 16.58
C LEU A 136 7.99 2.22 17.27
N THR A 137 7.12 2.97 16.59
CA THR A 137 5.70 3.06 16.96
C THR A 137 4.79 2.77 15.78
N VAL A 138 3.62 2.21 16.07
CA VAL A 138 2.62 1.83 15.07
C VAL A 138 1.24 2.37 15.42
N ARG A 139 0.47 2.74 14.40
CA ARG A 139 -0.94 3.14 14.56
C ARG A 139 -1.77 1.94 14.95
N VAL A 140 -2.68 2.15 15.89
CA VAL A 140 -3.62 1.14 16.36
C VAL A 140 -4.91 1.13 15.53
N PRO A 141 -5.69 0.04 15.55
CA PRO A 141 -6.98 -0.05 14.89
C PRO A 141 -7.97 1.02 15.37
N ASP A 142 -8.78 1.56 14.47
CA ASP A 142 -9.92 2.39 14.81
C ASP A 142 -11.12 1.50 15.17
N LEU A 143 -11.28 1.25 16.47
CA LEU A 143 -12.40 0.45 17.00
C LEU A 143 -13.74 1.19 16.96
N SER A 144 -13.75 2.50 16.68
CA SER A 144 -14.98 3.27 16.50
C SER A 144 -15.52 3.20 15.08
N ALA A 145 -14.70 2.73 14.13
CA ALA A 145 -15.08 2.65 12.73
C ALA A 145 -16.21 1.62 12.50
N PRO A 146 -17.18 1.94 11.61
CA PRO A 146 -18.28 1.03 11.29
C PRO A 146 -17.79 -0.36 10.86
N GLY A 147 -18.39 -1.40 11.43
CA GLY A 147 -18.09 -2.80 11.08
C GLY A 147 -16.83 -3.37 11.72
N VAL A 148 -16.13 -2.61 12.58
CA VAL A 148 -14.97 -3.09 13.36
C VAL A 148 -15.44 -3.52 14.75
N ARG A 149 -15.06 -4.72 15.18
CA ARG A 149 -15.29 -5.19 16.56
C ARG A 149 -14.07 -5.90 17.09
N LEU A 150 -13.52 -5.41 18.21
CA LEU A 150 -12.48 -6.11 18.95
C LEU A 150 -13.03 -7.41 19.57
N LEU A 151 -12.28 -8.49 19.41
CA LEU A 151 -12.54 -9.78 20.03
C LEU A 151 -11.51 -10.09 21.12
N ASP A 152 -10.24 -9.70 20.92
CA ASP A 152 -9.12 -9.92 21.86
C ASP A 152 -7.91 -9.01 21.53
N GLY A 153 -6.98 -8.84 22.47
CA GLY A 153 -5.68 -8.15 22.30
C GLY A 153 -5.66 -6.63 22.54
N GLY A 154 -6.79 -6.04 22.93
CA GLY A 154 -6.87 -4.65 23.38
C GLY A 154 -6.70 -4.48 24.90
N PRO A 155 -7.04 -3.30 25.44
CA PRO A 155 -7.54 -2.12 24.73
C PRO A 155 -6.45 -1.39 23.91
N PHE A 156 -6.89 -0.50 23.02
CA PHE A 156 -6.05 0.39 22.21
C PHE A 156 -6.30 1.85 22.62
N ASP A 157 -5.94 2.17 23.86
CA ASP A 157 -6.27 3.46 24.48
C ASP A 157 -5.56 4.63 23.78
N GLU A 158 -4.27 4.43 23.48
CA GLU A 158 -3.45 5.40 22.76
C GLU A 158 -3.49 5.16 21.23
N PRO A 159 -3.38 6.23 20.40
CA PRO A 159 -3.42 6.11 18.94
C PRO A 159 -2.18 5.42 18.36
N LEU A 160 -1.08 5.39 19.13
CA LEU A 160 0.19 4.78 18.79
C LEU A 160 0.58 3.76 19.85
N ARG A 161 1.23 2.68 19.42
CA ARG A 161 1.78 1.65 20.31
C ARG A 161 3.24 1.38 19.97
N ALA A 162 4.06 1.19 20.99
CA ALA A 162 5.44 0.74 20.82
C ALA A 162 5.47 -0.73 20.38
N ASP A 163 6.51 -1.12 19.63
CA ASP A 163 6.89 -2.51 19.34
C ASP A 163 5.88 -3.38 18.56
N GLY A 164 4.79 -2.79 18.06
CA GLY A 164 3.75 -3.54 17.35
C GLY A 164 2.65 -4.10 18.26
N TYR A 165 1.79 -4.96 17.72
CA TYR A 165 0.73 -5.62 18.50
C TYR A 165 0.18 -6.87 17.84
N GLN A 166 -0.52 -7.67 18.65
CA GLN A 166 -1.41 -8.74 18.18
C GLN A 166 -2.83 -8.48 18.66
N ALA A 167 -3.83 -8.81 17.84
CA ALA A 167 -5.23 -8.71 18.21
C ALA A 167 -6.10 -9.70 17.44
N ALA A 168 -7.31 -9.92 17.95
CA ALA A 168 -8.38 -10.57 17.21
C ALA A 168 -9.50 -9.56 16.95
N ILE A 169 -9.91 -9.42 15.68
CA ILE A 169 -10.90 -8.42 15.25
C ILE A 169 -11.90 -9.07 14.30
N ARG A 170 -13.18 -8.78 14.49
CA ARG A 170 -14.23 -9.05 13.51
C ARG A 170 -14.40 -7.84 12.61
N LEU A 171 -14.31 -8.06 11.30
CA LEU A 171 -14.66 -7.08 10.27
C LEU A 171 -15.98 -7.48 9.60
N THR A 172 -16.90 -6.54 9.50
CA THR A 172 -18.19 -6.72 8.83
C THR A 172 -18.30 -5.72 7.69
N GLY A 173 -18.39 -6.23 6.47
CA GLY A 173 -18.61 -5.37 5.31
C GLY A 173 -20.06 -4.87 5.23
N ALA A 174 -20.28 -3.93 4.35
CA ALA A 174 -21.62 -3.42 4.04
C ALA A 174 -21.67 -2.99 2.58
N GLU A 175 -22.76 -3.34 1.93
CA GLU A 175 -23.03 -2.90 0.57
C GLU A 175 -23.88 -1.63 0.63
N HIS A 176 -23.39 -0.58 -0.01
CA HIS A 176 -24.10 0.69 -0.12
C HIS A 176 -24.09 1.17 -1.57
N THR A 177 -25.16 1.87 -1.94
CA THR A 177 -25.25 2.58 -3.22
C THR A 177 -25.02 4.05 -2.96
N VAL A 178 -24.07 4.63 -3.70
CA VAL A 178 -23.89 6.09 -3.77
C VAL A 178 -24.88 6.66 -4.77
N ARG A 179 -25.59 7.74 -4.43
CA ARG A 179 -26.66 8.31 -5.29
C ARG A 179 -26.34 9.72 -5.79
N ASP A 180 -25.57 10.49 -5.04
CA ASP A 180 -25.27 11.88 -5.33
C ASP A 180 -24.37 11.96 -6.58
N PRO A 181 -24.84 12.62 -7.65
CA PRO A 181 -24.09 12.71 -8.90
C PRO A 181 -22.74 13.41 -8.73
N ARG A 182 -22.61 14.33 -7.75
CA ARG A 182 -21.34 15.03 -7.48
C ARG A 182 -20.26 14.07 -6.98
N ILE A 183 -20.65 13.06 -6.18
CA ILE A 183 -19.71 12.03 -5.72
C ILE A 183 -19.25 11.18 -6.90
N HIS A 184 -20.18 10.83 -7.81
CA HIS A 184 -19.88 10.08 -9.01
C HIS A 184 -18.92 10.82 -9.96
N GLU A 185 -19.15 12.11 -10.19
CA GLU A 185 -18.28 12.95 -11.02
C GLU A 185 -16.84 12.99 -10.48
N VAL A 186 -16.68 13.28 -9.19
CA VAL A 186 -15.35 13.36 -8.55
C VAL A 186 -14.65 11.99 -8.54
N TRP A 187 -15.38 10.91 -8.25
CA TRP A 187 -14.86 9.54 -8.33
C TRP A 187 -14.37 9.20 -9.74
N ALA A 188 -15.20 9.47 -10.75
CA ALA A 188 -14.89 9.17 -12.14
C ALA A 188 -13.63 9.92 -12.59
N GLU A 189 -13.45 11.17 -12.18
CA GLU A 189 -12.25 11.95 -12.51
C GLU A 189 -10.96 11.30 -11.98
N VAL A 190 -10.97 10.79 -10.75
CA VAL A 190 -9.81 10.12 -10.15
C VAL A 190 -9.55 8.76 -10.81
N VAL A 191 -10.59 7.95 -11.01
CA VAL A 191 -10.46 6.64 -11.65
C VAL A 191 -10.02 6.79 -13.11
N ASP A 192 -10.55 7.77 -13.85
CA ASP A 192 -10.13 8.09 -15.21
C ASP A 192 -8.66 8.51 -15.27
N GLY A 193 -8.18 9.33 -14.32
CA GLY A 193 -6.77 9.70 -14.25
C GLY A 193 -5.82 8.49 -14.20
N LEU A 194 -6.21 7.45 -13.46
CA LEU A 194 -5.48 6.18 -13.38
C LEU A 194 -5.66 5.33 -14.64
N ALA A 195 -6.90 5.16 -15.11
CA ALA A 195 -7.25 4.31 -16.25
C ALA A 195 -6.69 4.83 -17.58
N SER A 196 -6.61 6.15 -17.75
CA SER A 196 -6.03 6.82 -18.92
C SER A 196 -4.51 6.92 -18.88
N HIS A 197 -3.87 6.43 -17.81
CA HIS A 197 -2.42 6.55 -17.57
C HIS A 197 -1.88 8.00 -17.53
N ARG A 198 -2.76 9.00 -17.38
CA ARG A 198 -2.33 10.37 -17.04
C ARG A 198 -1.61 10.40 -15.70
N VAL A 199 -2.04 9.55 -14.78
CA VAL A 199 -1.41 9.29 -13.49
C VAL A 199 -1.06 7.81 -13.41
N VAL A 200 0.22 7.52 -13.16
CA VAL A 200 0.71 6.15 -13.02
C VAL A 200 0.46 5.66 -11.59
N TYR A 201 -0.26 4.55 -11.45
CA TYR A 201 -0.33 3.86 -10.16
C TYR A 201 0.99 3.15 -9.86
N GLN A 202 1.73 3.63 -8.87
CA GLN A 202 3.08 3.18 -8.50
C GLN A 202 3.33 3.45 -7.01
N THR A 203 4.42 2.92 -6.46
CA THR A 203 4.90 3.30 -5.12
C THR A 203 5.31 4.77 -5.12
N VAL A 204 4.87 5.51 -4.10
CA VAL A 204 5.15 6.94 -3.90
C VAL A 204 5.83 7.16 -2.54
N PRO A 205 6.94 7.91 -2.46
CA PRO A 205 7.60 8.22 -1.20
C PRO A 205 6.66 8.92 -0.20
N GLU A 206 6.79 8.61 1.08
CA GLU A 206 5.90 9.15 2.13
C GLU A 206 5.85 10.69 2.19
N PRO A 207 6.95 11.46 2.00
CA PRO A 207 6.87 12.92 1.90
C PRO A 207 5.97 13.40 0.75
N LEU A 208 5.96 12.67 -0.37
CA LEU A 208 5.15 13.00 -1.53
C LEU A 208 3.70 12.49 -1.39
N ARG A 209 3.46 11.42 -0.60
CA ARG A 209 2.10 11.04 -0.16
C ARG A 209 1.45 12.13 0.70
N ALA A 210 2.24 12.81 1.54
CA ALA A 210 1.76 13.93 2.34
C ALA A 210 1.39 15.15 1.46
N ASP A 211 2.16 15.40 0.40
CA ASP A 211 1.86 16.38 -0.66
C ASP A 211 1.19 15.73 -1.88
N HIS A 212 0.02 15.12 -1.64
CA HIS A 212 -0.70 14.31 -2.63
C HIS A 212 -1.13 15.10 -3.88
N HIS A 213 -1.34 16.41 -3.79
CA HIS A 213 -1.62 17.25 -4.96
C HIS A 213 -0.41 17.37 -5.88
N ARG A 214 0.78 17.57 -5.31
CA ARG A 214 2.03 17.56 -6.08
C ARG A 214 2.29 16.20 -6.70
N ALA A 215 2.10 15.10 -5.95
CA ALA A 215 2.24 13.74 -6.46
C ALA A 215 1.38 13.52 -7.72
N TRP A 216 0.09 13.87 -7.61
CA TRP A 216 -0.86 13.78 -8.72
C TRP A 216 -0.46 14.66 -9.91
N GLY A 217 -0.02 15.89 -9.65
CA GLY A 217 0.47 16.81 -10.68
C GLY A 217 1.73 16.33 -11.41
N LEU A 218 2.57 15.54 -10.74
CA LEU A 218 3.72 14.86 -11.33
C LEU A 218 3.33 13.58 -12.10
N GLY A 219 2.05 13.20 -12.10
CA GLY A 219 1.56 12.03 -12.80
C GLY A 219 1.86 10.72 -12.09
N MET A 220 1.98 10.71 -10.76
CA MET A 220 2.15 9.50 -9.96
C MET A 220 1.17 9.44 -8.78
N ALA A 221 0.66 8.25 -8.48
CA ALA A 221 -0.20 8.03 -7.32
C ALA A 221 -0.08 6.60 -6.80
N ASP A 222 -0.32 6.42 -5.50
CA ASP A 222 -0.72 5.15 -4.91
C ASP A 222 -2.08 5.28 -4.23
N CYS A 223 -2.44 4.29 -3.40
CA CYS A 223 -3.69 4.30 -2.65
C CYS A 223 -3.82 5.50 -1.70
N VAL A 224 -2.72 6.00 -1.14
CA VAL A 224 -2.74 7.15 -0.22
C VAL A 224 -2.99 8.43 -1.01
N VAL A 225 -2.23 8.65 -2.10
CA VAL A 225 -2.37 9.83 -2.95
C VAL A 225 -3.78 9.90 -3.54
N ALA A 226 -4.26 8.83 -4.16
CA ALA A 226 -5.59 8.79 -4.78
C ALA A 226 -6.72 9.02 -3.76
N SER A 227 -6.61 8.43 -2.57
CA SER A 227 -7.65 8.57 -1.54
C SER A 227 -7.69 9.95 -0.91
N ARG A 228 -6.52 10.56 -0.64
CA ARG A 228 -6.44 11.92 -0.12
C ARG A 228 -6.96 12.93 -1.14
N LEU A 229 -6.57 12.77 -2.41
CA LEU A 229 -7.06 13.62 -3.48
C LEU A 229 -8.58 13.50 -3.67
N LEU A 230 -9.11 12.27 -3.62
CA LEU A 230 -10.56 12.03 -3.68
C LEU A 230 -11.28 12.73 -2.52
N ALA A 231 -10.79 12.59 -1.28
CA ALA A 231 -11.37 13.25 -0.12
C ALA A 231 -11.35 14.79 -0.25
N ASP A 232 -10.26 15.38 -0.72
CA ASP A 232 -10.15 16.84 -0.92
C ASP A 232 -11.16 17.35 -1.93
N ARG A 233 -11.31 16.66 -3.06
CA ARG A 233 -12.24 17.05 -4.12
C ARG A 233 -13.70 16.88 -3.69
N LEU A 234 -14.01 15.84 -2.94
CA LEU A 234 -15.35 15.64 -2.36
C LEU A 234 -15.67 16.74 -1.34
N ARG A 235 -14.71 17.12 -0.49
CA ARG A 235 -14.85 18.24 0.44
C ARG A 235 -15.04 19.56 -0.31
N ALA A 236 -14.30 19.79 -1.39
CA ALA A 236 -14.48 20.96 -2.24
C ALA A 236 -15.88 20.99 -2.92
N ALA A 237 -16.48 19.83 -3.17
CA ALA A 237 -17.86 19.68 -3.66
C ALA A 237 -18.94 19.79 -2.56
N GLY A 238 -18.54 20.09 -1.31
CA GLY A 238 -19.44 20.27 -0.17
C GLY A 238 -19.83 18.97 0.55
N MET A 239 -19.09 17.88 0.35
CA MET A 239 -19.32 16.62 1.06
C MET A 239 -18.50 16.52 2.34
N GLU A 240 -19.03 15.80 3.32
CA GLU A 240 -18.21 15.29 4.42
C GLU A 240 -17.46 14.05 3.91
N ALA A 241 -16.15 14.18 3.72
CA ALA A 241 -15.30 13.10 3.23
C ALA A 241 -13.96 13.06 3.98
N THR A 242 -13.47 11.85 4.23
CA THR A 242 -12.22 11.61 4.96
C THR A 242 -11.41 10.52 4.29
N ALA A 243 -10.13 10.79 4.03
CA ALA A 243 -9.20 9.75 3.63
C ALA A 243 -8.86 8.87 4.83
N ARG A 244 -9.02 7.56 4.67
CA ARG A 244 -8.69 6.53 5.65
C ARG A 244 -7.43 5.81 5.22
N ARG A 245 -6.63 5.36 6.20
CA ARG A 245 -5.55 4.38 6.01
C ARG A 245 -5.66 3.31 7.07
N GLY A 246 -5.26 2.11 6.69
CA GLY A 246 -5.31 0.95 7.57
C GLY A 246 -4.66 -0.25 6.92
N TYR A 247 -4.96 -1.44 7.42
CA TYR A 247 -4.39 -2.68 6.90
C TYR A 247 -5.37 -3.42 5.99
N LEU A 248 -4.89 -3.83 4.82
CA LEU A 248 -5.53 -4.83 3.99
C LEU A 248 -5.17 -6.22 4.51
N LEU A 249 -6.14 -6.91 5.11
CA LEU A 249 -5.95 -8.21 5.75
C LEU A 249 -5.98 -9.35 4.73
N GLY A 250 -4.89 -10.13 4.72
CA GLY A 250 -4.66 -11.28 3.85
C GLY A 250 -3.50 -12.13 4.36
N LEU A 251 -3.09 -13.12 3.57
CA LEU A 251 -1.95 -13.99 3.91
C LEU A 251 -0.68 -13.18 4.23
N PHE A 252 -0.48 -12.11 3.47
CA PHE A 252 0.44 -11.03 3.77
C PHE A 252 -0.42 -9.78 3.83
N GLY A 253 -0.25 -8.96 4.88
CA GLY A 253 -0.90 -7.68 4.99
C GLY A 253 -0.10 -6.60 4.26
N SER A 254 -0.81 -5.54 3.86
CA SER A 254 -0.22 -4.29 3.38
C SER A 254 -0.99 -3.15 4.03
N ASP A 255 -0.38 -1.98 4.15
CA ASP A 255 -1.22 -0.80 4.30
C ASP A 255 -2.02 -0.57 3.02
N HIS A 256 -3.17 0.05 3.21
CA HIS A 256 -4.06 0.47 2.13
C HIS A 256 -4.82 1.70 2.58
N ALA A 257 -5.19 2.53 1.61
CA ALA A 257 -5.97 3.74 1.86
C ALA A 257 -7.16 3.81 0.91
N TRP A 258 -8.24 4.39 1.41
CA TRP A 258 -9.50 4.63 0.71
C TRP A 258 -10.12 5.93 1.20
N CYS A 259 -11.21 6.39 0.58
CA CYS A 259 -11.95 7.57 1.04
C CYS A 259 -13.30 7.12 1.61
N ASP A 260 -13.69 7.60 2.79
CA ASP A 260 -15.08 7.53 3.25
C ASP A 260 -15.79 8.84 2.91
N VAL A 261 -17.06 8.77 2.50
CA VAL A 261 -17.94 9.91 2.30
C VAL A 261 -19.24 9.68 3.07
N VAL A 262 -19.81 10.74 3.65
CA VAL A 262 -21.13 10.67 4.30
C VAL A 262 -22.19 11.11 3.31
N GLU A 263 -23.13 10.23 3.03
CA GLU A 263 -24.32 10.50 2.22
C GLU A 263 -25.55 9.98 2.98
N ASP A 264 -26.55 10.84 3.18
CA ASP A 264 -27.76 10.53 3.96
C ASP A 264 -27.47 10.02 5.39
N GLY A 265 -26.41 10.54 6.02
CA GLY A 265 -25.97 10.10 7.36
C GLY A 265 -25.30 8.72 7.40
N VAL A 266 -25.01 8.13 6.23
CA VAL A 266 -24.33 6.83 6.11
C VAL A 266 -22.91 7.03 5.58
N HIS A 267 -21.93 6.46 6.28
CA HIS A 267 -20.55 6.38 5.78
C HIS A 267 -20.45 5.33 4.68
N LYS A 268 -20.07 5.77 3.48
CA LYS A 268 -19.87 4.95 2.29
C LYS A 268 -18.40 5.00 1.91
N SER A 269 -17.81 3.84 1.64
CA SER A 269 -16.39 3.75 1.31
C SER A 269 -16.19 3.76 -0.21
N LEU A 270 -15.24 4.56 -0.65
CA LEU A 270 -14.86 4.76 -2.05
C LEU A 270 -13.38 4.36 -2.18
N ASP A 271 -13.12 3.30 -2.95
CA ASP A 271 -11.75 2.78 -3.18
C ASP A 271 -11.35 2.84 -4.67
N PRO A 272 -10.80 3.99 -5.14
CA PRO A 272 -10.51 4.18 -6.56
C PRO A 272 -9.40 3.25 -7.06
N VAL A 273 -8.50 2.84 -6.16
CA VAL A 273 -7.37 1.97 -6.51
C VAL A 273 -7.81 0.54 -6.66
N PHE A 274 -8.64 0.00 -5.77
CA PHE A 274 -9.21 -1.34 -5.98
C PHE A 274 -10.08 -1.39 -7.22
N ALA A 275 -10.87 -0.33 -7.49
CA ALA A 275 -11.63 -0.22 -8.74
C ALA A 275 -10.72 -0.27 -9.96
N PHE A 276 -9.66 0.54 -9.98
CA PHE A 276 -8.67 0.54 -11.07
C PHE A 276 -7.95 -0.81 -11.21
N VAL A 277 -7.37 -1.34 -10.14
CA VAL A 277 -6.55 -2.56 -10.17
C VAL A 277 -7.37 -3.78 -10.60
N SER A 278 -8.65 -3.85 -10.23
CA SER A 278 -9.55 -4.93 -10.64
C SER A 278 -10.05 -4.83 -12.10
N THR A 279 -9.64 -3.80 -12.85
CA THR A 279 -9.95 -3.65 -14.28
C THR A 279 -8.75 -3.83 -15.21
N VAL A 280 -7.51 -3.62 -14.74
CA VAL A 280 -6.28 -3.69 -15.57
C VAL A 280 -5.66 -5.09 -15.70
N GLY A 281 -6.44 -6.15 -15.46
CA GLY A 281 -6.00 -7.50 -15.07
C GLY A 281 -5.22 -8.38 -16.07
N ASP A 282 -4.31 -7.81 -16.85
CA ASP A 282 -3.28 -8.49 -17.65
C ASP A 282 -1.90 -7.99 -17.21
N ALA A 283 -1.69 -6.67 -17.29
CA ALA A 283 -0.37 -6.05 -17.11
C ALA A 283 0.25 -6.21 -15.70
N ARG A 284 -0.54 -6.68 -14.72
CA ARG A 284 -0.14 -6.80 -13.30
C ARG A 284 -0.48 -8.16 -12.67
N GLY A 285 -0.94 -9.14 -13.45
CA GLY A 285 -1.23 -10.48 -12.96
C GLY A 285 -2.38 -10.59 -11.94
N VAL A 286 -3.30 -9.61 -11.91
CA VAL A 286 -4.52 -9.61 -11.09
C VAL A 286 -5.71 -10.01 -11.95
N ALA A 287 -6.61 -10.87 -11.47
CA ALA A 287 -7.81 -11.22 -12.22
C ALA A 287 -8.76 -10.02 -12.36
N GLN A 288 -9.28 -9.78 -13.57
CA GLN A 288 -10.31 -8.76 -13.79
C GLN A 288 -11.61 -9.14 -13.08
N SER A 289 -12.23 -8.16 -12.42
CA SER A 289 -13.52 -8.32 -11.75
C SER A 289 -14.33 -7.02 -11.84
N PRO A 290 -15.10 -6.81 -12.92
CA PRO A 290 -15.94 -5.62 -13.07
C PRO A 290 -16.96 -5.47 -11.94
N GLU A 291 -17.45 -6.60 -11.41
CA GLU A 291 -18.37 -6.61 -10.28
C GLU A 291 -17.71 -6.07 -9.00
N PHE A 292 -16.47 -6.47 -8.74
CA PHE A 292 -15.71 -5.95 -7.60
C PHE A 292 -15.36 -4.48 -7.79
N ALA A 293 -14.96 -4.08 -9.01
CA ALA A 293 -14.69 -2.69 -9.35
C ALA A 293 -15.91 -1.80 -9.07
N ALA A 294 -17.11 -2.25 -9.44
CA ALA A 294 -18.36 -1.54 -9.14
C ALA A 294 -18.65 -1.49 -7.63
N ALA A 295 -18.36 -2.57 -6.89
CA ALA A 295 -18.56 -2.59 -5.44
C ALA A 295 -17.64 -1.60 -4.69
N CYS A 296 -16.48 -1.24 -5.25
CA CYS A 296 -15.57 -0.26 -4.66
C CYS A 296 -16.14 1.17 -4.62
N PHE A 297 -17.25 1.43 -5.31
CA PHE A 297 -17.98 2.70 -5.26
C PHE A 297 -19.15 2.64 -4.26
N GLY A 298 -18.80 2.69 -2.96
CA GLY A 298 -19.76 2.84 -1.86
C GLY A 298 -19.67 1.74 -0.81
N SER A 299 -19.13 0.57 -1.15
CA SER A 299 -19.16 -0.59 -0.25
C SER A 299 -17.95 -0.67 0.68
N ARG A 300 -18.19 -1.13 1.91
CA ARG A 300 -17.15 -1.47 2.88
C ARG A 300 -16.87 -2.98 2.82
N PHE A 301 -15.59 -3.36 2.75
CA PHE A 301 -15.17 -4.76 2.69
C PHE A 301 -14.71 -5.33 4.03
N ASN A 302 -14.92 -6.62 4.27
CA ASN A 302 -14.51 -7.35 5.48
C ASN A 302 -13.00 -7.65 5.59
N ARG A 303 -12.17 -6.87 4.89
CA ARG A 303 -10.71 -7.03 4.79
C ARG A 303 -9.93 -5.75 5.07
N LEU A 304 -10.59 -4.60 5.11
CA LEU A 304 -9.94 -3.33 5.40
C LEU A 304 -10.12 -3.02 6.89
N LEU A 305 -9.01 -3.03 7.63
CA LEU A 305 -8.96 -2.67 9.03
C LEU A 305 -8.50 -1.21 9.14
N PRO A 306 -9.41 -0.23 9.33
CA PRO A 306 -9.02 1.16 9.53
C PRO A 306 -8.17 1.32 10.79
N CYS A 307 -7.20 2.23 10.73
CA CYS A 307 -6.39 2.64 11.87
C CYS A 307 -6.72 4.09 12.28
N ARG A 308 -6.44 4.43 13.54
CA ARG A 308 -6.65 5.78 14.09
C ARG A 308 -5.67 6.77 13.46
N THR A 309 -6.08 7.38 12.34
CA THR A 309 -5.29 8.31 11.53
C THR A 309 -6.12 9.52 11.17
N ASP A 310 -5.47 10.67 11.09
CA ASP A 310 -6.05 11.88 10.51
C ASP A 310 -5.68 11.90 9.02
N SER A 311 -6.69 11.88 8.13
CA SER A 311 -6.49 12.01 6.67
C SER A 311 -5.40 11.10 6.07
N ALA A 312 -5.45 9.80 6.40
CA ALA A 312 -4.55 8.76 5.88
C ALA A 312 -3.05 8.97 6.19
N GLU A 313 -2.74 9.52 7.37
CA GLU A 313 -1.39 9.57 7.93
C GLU A 313 -0.63 8.22 7.95
N PRO A 314 0.72 8.23 8.02
CA PRO A 314 1.54 7.03 8.12
C PRO A 314 1.11 6.09 9.25
N LEU A 315 1.25 4.78 9.03
CA LEU A 315 0.92 3.75 10.01
C LEU A 315 2.11 3.35 10.89
N VAL A 316 3.34 3.61 10.45
CA VAL A 316 4.57 3.20 11.13
C VAL A 316 5.53 4.38 11.21
N TYR A 317 6.16 4.55 12.37
CA TYR A 317 7.09 5.64 12.65
C TYR A 317 8.37 5.10 13.29
N PHE A 318 9.49 5.73 12.94
CA PHE A 318 10.81 5.58 13.53
C PHE A 318 11.22 6.90 14.15
N ASP A 319 11.46 6.92 15.46
CA ASP A 319 11.82 8.13 16.20
C ASP A 319 10.84 9.30 16.00
N GLY A 320 9.56 8.97 15.83
CA GLY A 320 8.49 9.94 15.57
C GLY A 320 8.34 10.37 14.12
N GLU A 321 9.26 9.98 13.22
CA GLU A 321 9.19 10.27 11.80
C GLU A 321 8.56 9.12 11.01
N PRO A 322 7.87 9.39 9.89
CA PRO A 322 7.30 8.34 9.06
C PRO A 322 8.37 7.34 8.60
N ALA A 323 8.13 6.05 8.87
CA ALA A 323 9.08 5.01 8.50
C ALA A 323 9.13 4.82 6.98
N PRO A 324 10.29 4.39 6.42
CA PRO A 324 10.39 4.02 5.01
C PRO A 324 9.41 2.90 4.62
N TYR A 325 9.03 2.84 3.34
CA TYR A 325 8.02 1.90 2.85
C TYR A 325 8.36 0.42 3.15
N TRP A 326 9.64 0.05 3.17
CA TRP A 326 10.06 -1.32 3.51
C TRP A 326 9.74 -1.74 4.95
N ALA A 327 9.53 -0.79 5.88
CA ALA A 327 9.17 -1.11 7.27
C ALA A 327 7.77 -1.74 7.39
N MET A 328 6.91 -1.48 6.40
CA MET A 328 5.50 -1.92 6.38
C MET A 328 5.31 -3.44 6.16
N VAL A 329 6.38 -4.19 5.86
CA VAL A 329 6.34 -5.62 5.50
C VAL A 329 5.95 -6.55 6.68
N GLY A 330 5.79 -6.00 7.89
CA GLY A 330 5.55 -6.73 9.14
C GLY A 330 4.10 -7.09 9.48
N VAL A 331 3.14 -6.99 8.56
CA VAL A 331 1.72 -7.23 8.87
C VAL A 331 1.32 -8.64 8.48
N GLY A 332 1.04 -9.49 9.47
CA GLY A 332 0.47 -10.82 9.31
C GLY A 332 -1.00 -10.83 9.68
N ALA A 333 -1.85 -11.47 8.88
CA ALA A 333 -3.24 -11.70 9.24
C ALA A 333 -3.69 -13.10 8.80
N ARG A 334 -4.52 -13.74 9.63
CA ARG A 334 -5.16 -15.01 9.25
C ARG A 334 -6.61 -15.03 9.72
N PRO A 335 -7.51 -15.67 8.94
CA PRO A 335 -8.87 -15.89 9.41
C PRO A 335 -8.84 -16.75 10.67
N ARG A 336 -9.51 -16.29 11.73
CA ARG A 336 -9.69 -17.08 12.95
C ARG A 336 -10.64 -18.22 12.64
N ARG A 337 -10.17 -19.46 12.81
CA ARG A 337 -11.04 -20.63 12.73
C ARG A 337 -11.71 -20.77 14.09
N THR A 338 -13.02 -20.59 14.14
CA THR A 338 -13.82 -21.03 15.29
C THR A 338 -13.83 -22.55 15.29
N VAL A 339 -13.26 -23.15 16.35
CA VAL A 339 -13.44 -24.56 16.68
C VAL A 339 -14.85 -24.75 17.21
#